data_AF-A0A267GVW8-F1
#
_entry.id   AF-A0A267GVW8-F1
#
_cell.length_a   1.000
_cell.length_b   1.000
_cell.length_c   1.000
_cell.angle_alpha   90.00
_cell.angle_beta   90.00
_cell.angle_gamma   90.00
#
_symmetry.space_group_name_H-M   'P 1'
#
loop_
_entity.id
_entity.type
_entity.pdbx_description
1 polymer ?
#
loop_
_entity_poly.entity_id
_entity_poly.type
_entity_poly.pdbx_seq_one_letter_code
_entity_poly.pdbx_strand_id
1 'polypeptide(L)'
;MKLTILYLSKKTAIECTEDSYELLATKVAQEIGVPIAYQKLIYKGKSLHPGSLTEQGLKNNEKVMLIGSKAMDQSEADALSSIESIEKSIADLEIRLEIIREEFSDYSQGFVPTDLRHVFLRALTKRAASITSDAESCRSSLVALLGRSTSEFANRIRERRRNSLKLLDSLQAKAESLLADLLDDDEQATNSEAEDCTLD
;
A
#
# COMPACT_ATOMS: atom_id res chain seq x y z
N MET A 1 -17.48 -38.40 -10.98
CA MET A 1 -17.93 -38.00 -9.62
C MET A 1 -18.04 -36.50 -9.52
N LYS A 2 -19.06 -36.00 -8.82
CA LYS A 2 -19.27 -34.59 -8.51
C LYS A 2 -18.89 -34.36 -7.06
N LEU A 3 -18.04 -33.40 -6.78
CA LEU A 3 -17.54 -33.07 -5.45
C LEU A 3 -17.83 -31.60 -5.16
N THR A 4 -18.12 -31.28 -3.89
CA THR A 4 -18.26 -29.88 -3.46
C THR A 4 -16.98 -29.45 -2.76
N ILE A 5 -16.22 -28.56 -3.39
CA ILE A 5 -15.03 -27.96 -2.79
C ILE A 5 -15.43 -26.75 -1.97
N LEU A 6 -15.10 -26.79 -0.69
CA LEU A 6 -15.24 -25.69 0.24
C LEU A 6 -13.91 -24.94 0.29
N TYR A 7 -13.88 -23.71 -0.20
CA TYR A 7 -12.71 -22.84 -0.15
C TYR A 7 -13.09 -21.51 0.49
N LEU A 8 -12.53 -21.23 1.68
CA LEU A 8 -12.94 -20.10 2.51
C LEU A 8 -14.47 -20.13 2.74
N SER A 9 -15.18 -19.05 2.43
CA SER A 9 -16.63 -18.95 2.53
C SER A 9 -17.39 -19.41 1.27
N LYS A 10 -16.67 -19.85 0.22
CA LYS A 10 -17.27 -20.23 -1.09
C LYS A 10 -17.37 -21.75 -1.24
N LYS A 11 -18.41 -22.18 -1.95
CA LYS A 11 -18.66 -23.58 -2.31
C LYS A 11 -18.65 -23.69 -3.83
N THR A 12 -17.77 -24.53 -4.37
CA THR A 12 -17.64 -24.75 -5.81
C THR A 12 -17.89 -26.22 -6.11
N ALA A 13 -18.77 -26.52 -7.04
CA ALA A 13 -19.03 -27.90 -7.46
C ALA A 13 -18.07 -28.26 -8.59
N ILE A 14 -17.19 -29.23 -8.36
CA ILE A 14 -16.22 -29.72 -9.35
C ILE A 14 -16.64 -31.12 -9.80
N GLU A 15 -16.65 -31.34 -11.10
CA GLU A 15 -16.96 -32.64 -11.69
C GLU A 15 -15.67 -33.33 -12.16
N CYS A 16 -15.30 -34.46 -11.56
CA CYS A 16 -14.16 -35.27 -11.95
C CYS A 16 -14.65 -36.48 -12.76
N THR A 17 -14.11 -36.67 -13.97
CA THR A 17 -14.46 -37.81 -14.83
C THR A 17 -13.83 -39.12 -14.33
N GLU A 18 -12.69 -39.03 -13.67
CA GLU A 18 -11.89 -40.17 -13.22
C GLU A 18 -11.63 -40.11 -11.71
N ASP A 19 -11.29 -41.27 -11.14
CA ASP A 19 -10.94 -41.44 -9.73
C ASP A 19 -9.44 -41.19 -9.49
N SER A 20 -9.02 -39.93 -9.65
CA SER A 20 -7.63 -39.50 -9.48
C SER A 20 -7.55 -38.20 -8.69
N TYR A 21 -6.68 -38.19 -7.68
CA TYR A 21 -6.31 -36.99 -6.93
C TYR A 21 -5.71 -35.92 -7.85
N GLU A 22 -4.84 -36.29 -8.79
CA GLU A 22 -4.14 -35.38 -9.70
C GLU A 22 -5.13 -34.66 -10.63
N LEU A 23 -6.15 -35.37 -11.10
CA LEU A 23 -7.21 -34.78 -11.92
C LEU A 23 -8.05 -33.79 -11.10
N LEU A 24 -8.43 -34.15 -9.87
CA LEU A 24 -9.15 -33.26 -8.97
C LEU A 24 -8.33 -32.00 -8.65
N ALA A 25 -7.06 -32.18 -8.28
CA ALA A 25 -6.07 -31.14 -8.07
C ALA A 25 -5.99 -30.15 -9.25
N THR A 26 -5.92 -30.69 -10.47
CA THR A 26 -5.85 -29.88 -11.69
C THR A 26 -7.14 -29.09 -11.91
N LYS A 27 -8.31 -29.71 -11.71
CA LYS A 27 -9.60 -29.01 -11.83
C LYS A 27 -9.79 -27.95 -10.75
N VAL A 28 -9.34 -28.20 -9.53
CA VAL A 28 -9.31 -27.20 -8.45
C VAL A 28 -8.45 -26.00 -8.86
N ALA A 29 -7.27 -26.23 -9.42
CA ALA A 29 -6.42 -25.16 -9.91
C ALA A 29 -7.09 -24.35 -11.04
N GLN A 30 -7.78 -25.01 -11.96
CA GLN A 30 -8.47 -24.34 -13.07
C GLN A 30 -9.72 -23.56 -12.64
N GLU A 31 -10.58 -24.15 -11.82
CA GLU A 31 -11.88 -23.55 -11.46
C GLU A 31 -11.77 -22.58 -10.27
N ILE A 32 -10.90 -22.88 -9.29
CA ILE A 32 -10.76 -22.07 -8.07
C ILE A 32 -9.54 -21.15 -8.14
N GLY A 33 -8.50 -21.52 -8.90
CA GLY A 33 -7.29 -20.70 -9.08
C GLY A 33 -6.20 -20.92 -8.02
N VAL A 34 -6.28 -21.99 -7.23
CA VAL A 34 -5.25 -22.37 -6.25
C VAL A 34 -4.26 -23.32 -6.93
N PRO A 35 -2.98 -22.94 -7.13
CA PRO A 35 -2.01 -23.80 -7.79
C PRO A 35 -1.81 -25.13 -7.06
N ILE A 36 -1.45 -26.17 -7.81
CA ILE A 36 -1.28 -27.52 -7.29
C ILE A 36 -0.25 -27.57 -6.14
N ALA A 37 0.82 -26.78 -6.22
CA ALA A 37 1.87 -26.73 -5.20
C ALA A 37 1.39 -26.13 -3.86
N TYR A 38 0.33 -25.31 -3.88
CA TYR A 38 -0.20 -24.61 -2.71
C TYR A 38 -1.56 -25.13 -2.27
N GLN A 39 -2.07 -26.21 -2.87
CA GLN A 39 -3.35 -26.80 -2.50
C GLN A 39 -3.18 -27.92 -1.47
N LYS A 40 -4.07 -27.95 -0.49
CA LYS A 40 -4.22 -29.04 0.47
C LYS A 40 -5.70 -29.39 0.56
N LEU A 41 -6.06 -30.51 -0.04
CA LEU A 41 -7.42 -31.04 -0.03
C LEU A 41 -7.62 -31.87 1.23
N ILE A 42 -8.66 -31.58 2.00
CA ILE A 42 -8.96 -32.19 3.29
C ILE A 42 -10.36 -32.76 3.25
N TYR A 43 -10.48 -34.05 3.55
CA TYR A 43 -11.74 -34.77 3.63
C TYR A 43 -11.86 -35.43 5.01
N LYS A 44 -12.96 -35.16 5.72
CA LYS A 44 -13.25 -35.70 7.06
C LYS A 44 -12.06 -35.58 8.05
N GLY A 45 -11.39 -34.43 8.02
CA GLY A 45 -10.25 -34.12 8.89
C GLY A 45 -8.90 -34.72 8.44
N LYS A 46 -8.86 -35.48 7.34
CA LYS A 46 -7.63 -36.06 6.78
C LYS A 46 -7.24 -35.36 5.49
N SER A 47 -5.94 -35.16 5.28
CA SER A 47 -5.44 -34.65 4.01
C SER A 47 -5.51 -35.76 2.97
N LEU A 48 -5.98 -35.44 1.77
CA LEU A 48 -5.94 -36.35 0.64
C LEU A 48 -4.53 -36.40 0.07
N HIS A 49 -4.16 -37.55 -0.47
CA HIS A 49 -2.86 -37.85 -1.05
C HIS A 49 -2.98 -38.24 -2.53
N PRO A 50 -1.90 -38.17 -3.31
CA PRO A 50 -1.85 -38.68 -4.68
C PRO A 50 -2.36 -40.13 -4.80
N GLY A 51 -3.08 -40.44 -5.88
CA GLY A 51 -3.74 -41.74 -6.09
C GLY A 51 -5.27 -41.70 -6.14
N SER A 52 -5.92 -42.85 -5.93
CA SER A 52 -7.38 -43.00 -6.00
C SER A 52 -8.08 -42.26 -4.86
N LEU A 53 -9.14 -41.51 -5.19
CA LEU A 53 -9.96 -40.81 -4.19
C LEU A 53 -10.94 -41.76 -3.51
N THR A 54 -11.46 -42.75 -4.22
CA THR A 54 -12.38 -43.74 -3.64
C THR A 54 -11.69 -44.65 -2.61
N GLU A 55 -10.43 -45.03 -2.83
CA GLU A 55 -9.61 -45.75 -1.84
C GLU A 55 -9.41 -44.93 -0.55
N GLN A 56 -9.38 -43.60 -0.67
CA GLN A 56 -9.33 -42.67 0.45
C GLN A 56 -10.72 -42.40 1.07
N GLY A 57 -11.75 -43.12 0.63
CA GLY A 57 -13.11 -43.07 1.18
C GLY A 57 -13.96 -41.91 0.64
N LEU A 58 -13.51 -41.24 -0.42
CA LEU A 58 -14.27 -40.17 -1.06
C LEU A 58 -15.38 -40.74 -1.93
N LYS A 59 -16.59 -40.16 -1.83
CA LYS A 59 -17.78 -40.61 -2.56
C LYS A 59 -18.36 -39.48 -3.38
N ASN A 60 -19.24 -39.83 -4.31
CA ASN A 60 -19.99 -38.86 -5.09
C ASN A 60 -20.82 -37.93 -4.18
N ASN A 61 -20.88 -36.65 -4.53
CA ASN A 61 -21.55 -35.56 -3.80
C ASN A 61 -21.02 -35.26 -2.39
N GLU A 62 -19.80 -35.72 -2.04
CA GLU A 62 -19.16 -35.37 -0.78
C GLU A 62 -18.52 -33.98 -0.80
N LYS A 63 -18.23 -33.46 0.40
CA LYS A 63 -17.58 -32.17 0.60
C LYS A 63 -16.09 -32.36 0.90
N VAL A 64 -15.24 -31.63 0.19
CA VAL A 64 -13.81 -31.56 0.44
C VAL A 64 -13.44 -30.13 0.76
N MET A 65 -12.67 -29.92 1.82
CA MET A 65 -12.17 -28.61 2.18
C MET A 65 -10.84 -28.36 1.48
N LEU A 66 -10.73 -27.24 0.79
CA LEU A 66 -9.49 -26.77 0.20
C LEU A 66 -8.85 -25.74 1.14
N ILE A 67 -7.62 -26.02 1.56
CA ILE A 67 -6.73 -25.04 2.16
C ILE A 67 -5.64 -24.74 1.14
N GLY A 68 -5.38 -23.47 0.89
CA GLY A 68 -4.33 -23.05 -0.04
C GLY A 68 -4.42 -21.57 -0.36
N SER A 69 -3.39 -21.03 -1.02
CA SER A 69 -3.40 -19.66 -1.51
C SER A 69 -3.49 -19.68 -3.03
N LYS A 70 -4.28 -18.77 -3.60
CA LYS A 70 -4.18 -18.47 -5.03
C LYS A 70 -2.77 -17.97 -5.34
N ALA A 71 -2.29 -18.26 -6.54
CA ALA A 71 -1.11 -17.56 -7.05
C ALA A 71 -1.45 -16.08 -7.16
N MET A 72 -0.50 -15.26 -6.76
CA MET A 72 -0.48 -13.84 -7.05
C MET A 72 -0.44 -13.66 -8.56
N ASP A 73 -1.39 -12.92 -9.13
CA ASP A 73 -1.36 -12.62 -10.56
C ASP A 73 -0.34 -11.49 -10.85
N GLN A 74 0.01 -11.31 -12.12
CA GLN A 74 1.02 -10.29 -12.49
C GLN A 74 0.55 -8.87 -12.13
N SER A 75 -0.75 -8.58 -12.29
CA SER A 75 -1.32 -7.28 -11.95
C SER A 75 -1.21 -6.98 -10.45
N GLU A 76 -1.40 -8.00 -9.62
CA GLU A 76 -1.26 -7.98 -8.18
C GLU A 76 0.20 -7.75 -7.77
N ALA A 77 1.17 -8.31 -8.52
CA ALA A 77 2.60 -8.05 -8.35
C ALA A 77 2.99 -6.62 -8.70
N ASP A 78 2.51 -6.12 -9.83
CA ASP A 78 2.79 -4.76 -10.27
C ASP A 78 2.19 -3.73 -9.29
N ALA A 79 1.02 -4.03 -8.71
CA ALA A 79 0.42 -3.17 -7.68
C ALA A 79 1.26 -3.12 -6.40
N LEU A 80 1.77 -4.27 -5.92
CA LEU A 80 2.59 -4.29 -4.71
C LEU A 80 3.96 -3.62 -4.91
N SER A 81 4.59 -3.82 -6.06
CA SER A 81 5.86 -3.14 -6.37
C SER A 81 5.67 -1.63 -6.49
N SER A 82 4.54 -1.20 -7.06
CA SER A 82 4.16 0.22 -7.10
C SER A 82 3.96 0.81 -5.70
N ILE A 83 3.26 0.10 -4.80
CA ILE A 83 3.10 0.52 -3.40
C ILE A 83 4.48 0.63 -2.72
N GLU A 84 5.36 -0.34 -2.91
CA GLU A 84 6.69 -0.33 -2.30
C GLU A 84 7.53 0.87 -2.79
N SER A 85 7.44 1.20 -4.08
CA SER A 85 8.09 2.39 -4.64
C SER A 85 7.56 3.67 -3.98
N ILE A 86 6.24 3.79 -3.83
CA ILE A 86 5.62 4.97 -3.20
C ILE A 86 6.00 5.05 -1.72
N GLU A 87 6.05 3.92 -1.00
CA GLU A 87 6.50 3.90 0.41
C GLU A 87 7.93 4.41 0.57
N LYS A 88 8.83 4.09 -0.37
CA LYS A 88 10.19 4.67 -0.40
C LYS A 88 10.13 6.18 -0.62
N SER A 89 9.31 6.66 -1.56
CA SER A 89 9.12 8.10 -1.77
C SER A 89 8.54 8.81 -0.54
N ILE A 90 7.63 8.19 0.20
CA ILE A 90 7.10 8.72 1.47
C ILE A 90 8.23 8.83 2.52
N ALA A 91 9.08 7.81 2.64
CA ALA A 91 10.21 7.86 3.56
C ALA A 91 11.21 8.97 3.18
N ASP A 92 11.52 9.13 1.90
CA ASP A 92 12.38 10.21 1.40
C ASP A 92 11.79 11.60 1.65
N LEU A 93 10.46 11.74 1.52
CA LEU A 93 9.74 12.96 1.86
C LEU A 93 9.87 13.29 3.36
N GLU A 94 9.78 12.29 4.23
CA GLU A 94 9.88 12.49 5.67
C GLU A 94 11.28 12.97 6.07
N ILE A 95 12.32 12.39 5.48
CA ILE A 95 13.71 12.82 5.68
C ILE A 95 13.90 14.27 5.21
N ARG A 96 13.42 14.60 4.00
CA ARG A 96 13.52 15.97 3.47
C ARG A 96 12.78 16.97 4.36
N LEU A 97 11.62 16.61 4.89
CA LEU A 97 10.84 17.47 5.78
C LEU A 97 11.59 17.73 7.08
N GLU A 98 12.21 16.71 7.66
CA GLU A 98 12.97 16.87 8.91
C GLU A 98 14.18 17.78 8.73
N ILE A 99 14.90 17.65 7.61
CA ILE A 99 16.01 18.56 7.27
C ILE A 99 15.52 20.03 7.20
N ILE A 100 14.37 20.29 6.56
CA ILE A 100 13.82 21.66 6.49
C ILE A 100 13.43 22.16 7.89
N ARG A 101 12.92 21.28 8.76
CA ARG A 101 12.55 21.64 10.14
C ARG A 101 13.77 22.01 10.99
N GLU A 102 14.86 21.25 10.88
CA GLU A 102 16.11 21.56 11.55
C GLU A 102 16.66 22.91 11.08
N GLU A 103 16.70 23.13 9.76
CA GLU A 103 17.12 24.42 9.19
C GLU A 103 16.21 25.59 9.61
N PHE A 104 14.89 25.37 9.71
CA PHE A 104 13.95 26.37 10.19
C PHE A 104 14.10 26.66 11.70
N SER A 105 14.47 25.65 12.49
CA SER A 105 14.82 25.84 13.90
C SER A 105 16.07 26.71 14.04
N ASP A 106 17.11 26.49 13.22
CA ASP A 106 18.32 27.32 13.22
C ASP A 106 18.02 28.78 12.85
N TYR A 107 17.11 28.98 11.89
CA TYR A 107 16.57 30.29 11.55
C TYR A 107 15.86 30.94 12.76
N SER A 108 14.96 30.20 13.40
CA SER A 108 14.16 30.68 14.54
C SER A 108 15.03 31.06 15.74
N GLN A 109 16.16 30.39 15.93
CA GLN A 109 17.14 30.68 16.98
C GLN A 109 18.04 31.88 16.65
N GLY A 110 17.92 32.47 15.45
CA GLY A 110 18.68 33.64 15.03
C GLY A 110 20.12 33.33 14.61
N PHE A 111 20.43 32.09 14.24
CA PHE A 111 21.77 31.73 13.73
C PHE A 111 22.02 32.23 12.30
N VAL A 112 20.97 32.65 11.60
CA VAL A 112 21.04 33.19 10.23
C VAL A 112 21.30 34.71 10.30
N PRO A 113 22.33 35.24 9.60
CA PRO A 113 22.60 36.68 9.54
C PRO A 113 21.40 37.45 8.97
N THR A 114 21.10 38.61 9.57
CA THR A 114 19.92 39.44 9.24
C THR A 114 19.78 39.69 7.74
N ASP A 115 20.87 40.07 7.08
CA ASP A 115 20.92 40.40 5.64
C ASP A 115 20.58 39.22 4.72
N LEU A 116 20.61 37.99 5.24
CA LEU A 116 20.36 36.75 4.48
C LEU A 116 19.05 36.07 4.87
N ARG A 117 18.34 36.57 5.90
CA ARG A 117 17.15 35.93 6.47
C ARG A 117 16.04 35.73 5.44
N HIS A 118 15.70 36.77 4.68
CA HIS A 118 14.65 36.69 3.65
C HIS A 118 15.01 35.69 2.52
N VAL A 119 16.27 35.68 2.08
CA VAL A 119 16.73 34.73 1.05
C VAL A 119 16.66 33.28 1.57
N PHE A 120 17.03 33.09 2.84
CA PHE A 120 16.98 31.79 3.51
C PHE A 120 15.54 31.29 3.68
N LEU A 121 14.64 32.12 4.22
CA LEU A 121 13.22 31.81 4.35
C LEU A 121 12.61 31.45 3.01
N ARG A 122 12.80 32.27 1.97
CA ARG A 122 12.26 31.99 0.64
C ARG A 122 12.74 30.64 0.08
N ALA A 123 13.98 30.25 0.37
CA ALA A 123 14.51 28.95 -0.02
C ALA A 123 13.84 27.79 0.73
N LEU A 124 13.62 27.94 2.04
CA LEU A 124 12.89 26.96 2.86
C LEU A 124 11.44 26.83 2.42
N THR A 125 10.73 27.94 2.22
CA THR A 125 9.33 27.99 1.75
C THR A 125 9.18 27.22 0.43
N LYS A 126 10.08 27.47 -0.54
CA LYS A 126 10.06 26.78 -1.83
C LYS A 126 10.25 25.26 -1.67
N ARG A 127 11.14 24.83 -0.76
CA ARG A 127 11.38 23.40 -0.50
C ARG A 127 10.20 22.75 0.20
N ALA A 128 9.60 23.41 1.19
CA ALA A 128 8.41 22.93 1.90
C ALA A 128 7.21 22.78 0.93
N ALA A 129 6.99 23.76 0.05
CA ALA A 129 5.97 23.70 -1.01
C ALA A 129 6.23 22.58 -2.03
N SER A 130 7.50 22.21 -2.28
CA SER A 130 7.81 21.05 -3.11
C SER A 130 7.40 19.74 -2.42
N ILE A 131 7.58 19.63 -1.10
CA ILE A 131 7.18 18.44 -0.34
C ILE A 131 5.66 18.26 -0.37
N THR A 132 4.89 19.34 -0.23
CA THR A 132 3.42 19.27 -0.29
C THR A 132 2.95 18.79 -1.66
N SER A 133 3.52 19.33 -2.75
CA SER A 133 3.21 18.89 -4.12
C SER A 133 3.61 17.43 -4.40
N ASP A 134 4.80 17.01 -3.95
CA ASP A 134 5.25 15.62 -4.08
C ASP A 134 4.36 14.64 -3.28
N ALA A 135 3.91 15.05 -2.10
CA ALA A 135 2.98 14.28 -1.27
C ALA A 135 1.62 14.09 -1.96
N GLU A 136 1.09 15.12 -2.62
CA GLU A 136 -0.14 15.03 -3.43
C GLU A 136 -0.01 14.07 -4.61
N SER A 137 1.16 14.08 -5.27
CA SER A 137 1.48 13.14 -6.34
C SER A 137 1.48 11.70 -5.83
N CYS A 138 2.14 11.44 -4.68
CA CYS A 138 2.12 10.14 -4.02
C CYS A 138 0.69 9.69 -3.67
N ARG A 139 -0.15 10.59 -3.15
CA ARG A 139 -1.56 10.27 -2.83
C ARG A 139 -2.32 9.87 -4.09
N SER A 140 -2.16 10.63 -5.15
CA SER A 140 -2.82 10.38 -6.44
C SER A 140 -2.44 9.01 -6.99
N SER A 141 -1.16 8.64 -6.95
CA SER A 141 -0.68 7.31 -7.33
C SER A 141 -1.27 6.20 -6.44
N LEU A 142 -1.31 6.37 -5.11
CA LEU A 142 -1.92 5.39 -4.20
C LEU A 142 -3.42 5.19 -4.47
N VAL A 143 -4.15 6.26 -4.77
CA VAL A 143 -5.59 6.20 -5.08
C VAL A 143 -5.83 5.49 -6.41
N ALA A 144 -4.98 5.72 -7.41
CA ALA A 144 -5.08 5.09 -8.74
C ALA A 144 -4.88 3.57 -8.72
N LEU A 145 -4.18 3.02 -7.73
CA LEU A 145 -3.92 1.58 -7.59
C LEU A 145 -5.17 0.73 -7.20
N LEU A 146 -6.36 1.31 -7.15
CA LEU A 146 -7.59 0.60 -6.85
C LEU A 146 -8.14 -0.19 -8.05
N GLY A 147 -7.90 -1.51 -8.05
CA GLY A 147 -8.70 -2.46 -8.84
C GLY A 147 -10.03 -2.83 -8.15
N ARG A 148 -11.11 -3.04 -8.93
CA ARG A 148 -12.44 -3.47 -8.43
C ARG A 148 -12.50 -4.94 -7.96
N SER A 149 -11.38 -5.57 -7.61
CA SER A 149 -11.31 -6.98 -7.23
C SER A 149 -11.69 -7.20 -5.77
N THR A 150 -12.49 -8.23 -5.47
CA THR A 150 -12.87 -8.64 -4.11
C THR A 150 -12.06 -9.82 -3.57
N SER A 151 -10.89 -10.11 -4.17
CA SER A 151 -10.01 -11.21 -3.72
C SER A 151 -9.40 -10.93 -2.34
N GLU A 152 -9.00 -11.98 -1.61
CA GLU A 152 -8.24 -11.82 -0.35
C GLU A 152 -6.92 -11.08 -0.57
N PHE A 153 -6.30 -11.26 -1.74
CA PHE A 153 -5.10 -10.54 -2.12
C PHE A 153 -5.39 -9.04 -2.32
N ALA A 154 -6.53 -8.70 -2.93
CA ALA A 154 -7.00 -7.32 -3.00
C ALA A 154 -7.20 -6.71 -1.61
N ASN A 155 -7.55 -7.50 -0.58
CA ASN A 155 -7.60 -7.00 0.79
C ASN A 155 -6.21 -6.64 1.34
N ARG A 156 -5.18 -7.45 1.07
CA ARG A 156 -3.79 -7.14 1.48
C ARG A 156 -3.28 -5.85 0.82
N ILE A 157 -3.49 -5.69 -0.49
CA ILE A 157 -3.15 -4.45 -1.21
C ILE A 157 -3.89 -3.26 -0.58
N ARG A 158 -5.21 -3.39 -0.36
CA ARG A 158 -6.04 -2.32 0.21
C ARG A 158 -5.57 -1.91 1.59
N GLU A 159 -5.23 -2.88 2.43
CA GLU A 159 -4.74 -2.65 3.79
C GLU A 159 -3.39 -1.93 3.78
N ARG A 160 -2.41 -2.44 3.01
CA ARG A 160 -1.10 -1.80 2.88
C ARG A 160 -1.24 -0.37 2.37
N ARG A 161 -1.97 -0.17 1.27
CA ARG A 161 -2.30 1.15 0.72
C ARG A 161 -2.96 2.07 1.75
N ARG A 162 -3.92 1.57 2.53
CA ARG A 162 -4.58 2.36 3.59
C ARG A 162 -3.57 2.83 4.64
N ASN A 163 -2.62 1.98 5.01
CA ASN A 163 -1.58 2.35 5.95
C ASN A 163 -0.62 3.38 5.34
N SER A 164 -0.22 3.21 4.08
CA SER A 164 0.59 4.22 3.36
C SER A 164 -0.12 5.57 3.27
N LEU A 165 -1.43 5.58 2.99
CA LEU A 165 -2.25 6.80 2.99
C LEU A 165 -2.26 7.49 4.35
N LYS A 166 -2.44 6.75 5.45
CA LYS A 166 -2.40 7.34 6.80
C LYS A 166 -1.05 7.99 7.13
N LEU A 167 0.04 7.33 6.74
CA LEU A 167 1.40 7.88 6.92
C LEU A 167 1.57 9.16 6.11
N LEU A 168 1.13 9.13 4.84
CA LEU A 168 1.16 10.29 3.95
C LEU A 168 0.30 11.45 4.44
N ASP A 169 -0.91 11.18 4.96
CA ASP A 169 -1.80 12.20 5.56
C ASP A 169 -1.11 12.90 6.74
N SER A 170 -0.44 12.14 7.61
CA SER A 170 0.33 12.68 8.73
C SER A 170 1.51 13.53 8.26
N LEU A 171 2.28 13.05 7.26
CA LEU A 171 3.39 13.79 6.67
C LEU A 171 2.93 15.09 6.02
N GLN A 172 1.82 15.05 5.29
CA GLN A 172 1.29 16.23 4.61
C GLN A 172 0.81 17.28 5.60
N ALA A 173 0.08 16.90 6.64
CA ALA A 173 -0.33 17.84 7.69
C ALA A 173 0.89 18.51 8.36
N LYS A 174 1.95 17.75 8.60
CA LYS A 174 3.23 18.26 9.12
C LYS A 174 3.92 19.23 8.17
N ALA A 175 3.88 18.95 6.86
CA ALA A 175 4.49 19.79 5.83
C ALA A 175 3.70 21.08 5.59
N GLU A 176 2.37 21.00 5.57
CA GLU A 176 1.47 22.15 5.44
C GLU A 176 1.58 23.09 6.65
N SER A 177 1.66 22.54 7.86
CA SER A 177 1.91 23.34 9.07
C SER A 177 3.24 24.10 8.97
N LEU A 178 4.33 23.41 8.61
CA LEU A 178 5.64 24.05 8.46
C LEU A 178 5.64 25.11 7.36
N LEU A 179 4.95 24.85 6.24
CA LEU A 179 4.82 25.81 5.16
C LEU A 179 4.04 27.06 5.59
N ALA A 180 2.99 26.90 6.38
CA ALA A 180 2.26 28.02 6.96
C ALA A 180 3.16 28.85 7.88
N ASP A 181 3.88 28.20 8.81
CA ASP A 181 4.83 28.89 9.71
C ASP A 181 5.89 29.68 8.92
N LEU A 182 6.43 29.09 7.85
CA LEU A 182 7.41 29.73 6.97
C LEU A 182 6.85 30.92 6.21
N LEU A 183 5.59 30.86 5.76
CA LEU A 183 4.93 31.96 5.06
C LEU A 183 4.61 33.12 6.00
N ASP A 184 4.13 32.82 7.21
CA ASP A 184 3.84 33.83 8.24
C ASP A 184 5.11 34.61 8.63
N ASP A 185 6.25 33.92 8.77
CA ASP A 185 7.54 34.56 9.07
C ASP A 185 8.08 35.40 7.90
N ASP A 186 7.86 34.97 6.64
CA ASP A 186 8.26 35.71 5.44
C ASP A 186 7.43 37.01 5.29
N GLU A 187 6.13 36.95 5.59
CA GLU A 187 5.25 38.13 5.64
C GLU A 187 5.65 39.11 6.75
N GLN A 188 6.05 38.63 7.93
CA GLN A 188 6.52 39.50 9.01
C GLN A 188 7.87 40.17 8.68
N ALA A 189 8.80 39.42 8.07
CA ALA A 189 10.08 39.96 7.66
C ALA A 189 9.94 41.08 6.62
N THR A 190 9.07 40.87 5.62
CA THR A 190 8.81 41.86 4.56
C THR A 190 8.12 43.13 5.08
N ASN A 191 7.19 43.01 6.04
CA ASN A 191 6.53 44.17 6.64
C ASN A 191 7.48 45.01 7.52
N SER A 192 8.42 44.38 8.23
CA SER A 192 9.41 45.09 9.05
C SER A 192 10.39 45.92 8.22
N GLU A 193 10.80 45.44 7.03
CA GLU A 193 11.69 46.19 6.12
C GLU A 193 10.99 47.41 5.49
N ALA A 194 9.67 47.32 5.27
CA ALA A 194 8.87 48.40 4.71
C ALA A 194 8.66 49.58 5.69
N GLU A 195 8.52 49.30 6.99
CA GLU A 195 8.37 50.33 8.02
C GLU A 195 9.66 51.14 8.23
N ASP A 196 10.84 50.49 8.20
CA ASP A 196 12.14 51.17 8.35
C ASP A 196 12.46 52.13 7.20
N CYS A 197 11.92 51.89 6.00
CA CYS A 197 12.10 52.79 4.84
C CYS A 197 11.16 54.01 4.84
N THR A 198 10.23 54.12 5.79
CA THR A 198 9.27 55.25 5.86
C THR A 198 9.65 56.33 6.88
N LEU A 199 10.81 56.19 7.54
CA LEU A 199 11.29 57.11 8.58
C LEU A 199 12.40 58.08 8.14
N ASP A 200 12.76 58.14 6.85
CA ASP A 200 13.71 59.13 6.30
C ASP A 200 13.05 60.29 5.54
#